data_AF-A0A2B2BZ30-F1
#
_entry.id   AF-A0A2B2BZ30-F1
#
_cell.length_a   1.000
_cell.length_b   1.000
_cell.length_c   1.000
_cell.angle_alpha   90.00
_cell.angle_beta   90.00
_cell.angle_gamma   90.00
#
_symmetry.space_group_name_H-M   'P 1'
#
loop_
_entity.id
_entity.type
_entity.pdbx_description
1 polymer ?
#
loop_
_entity_poly.entity_id
_entity_poly.type
_entity_poly.pdbx_seq_one_letter_code
_entity_poly.pdbx_strand_id
1 'polypeptide(L)'
;MGLFINKNHHPEVYKNKGQLQTKNQMISRQDFLSELVQEQQKANTALKKALSEIGLQTQLQEETQFTQWNHIESQLNDLRNRLERSEAMNHQLVKQMNEQLEIQKEVSEKMTKQEEFQGGVLLRLDNQEALMDKISRQINHIRSILFERTNYLAAKIDDGYKITSSYVYKLMTGTEQPLTFLLMNQKKEENHTQTD
;
A
#
# COMPACT_ATOMS: atom_id res chain seq x y z
N MET A 1 24.61 112.47 -1.15
CA MET A 1 24.15 113.86 -1.20
C MET A 1 24.91 114.65 -0.13
N GLY A 2 25.64 115.69 -0.52
CA GLY A 2 26.41 116.51 0.43
C GLY A 2 25.54 117.62 1.01
N LEU A 3 25.45 117.70 2.34
CA LEU A 3 24.83 118.83 3.04
C LEU A 3 25.69 120.09 2.84
N PHE A 4 25.13 121.11 2.20
CA PHE A 4 25.75 122.42 2.04
C PHE A 4 25.27 123.33 3.19
N ILE A 5 26.18 123.69 4.09
CA ILE A 5 25.88 124.61 5.20
C ILE A 5 26.53 125.96 4.89
N ASN A 6 25.68 126.99 4.72
CA ASN A 6 26.12 128.37 4.51
C ASN A 6 26.65 128.95 5.83
N LYS A 7 27.96 129.19 5.89
CA LYS A 7 28.66 129.61 7.11
C LYS A 7 28.36 131.05 7.55
N ASN A 8 27.73 131.86 6.71
CA ASN A 8 27.49 133.27 7.00
C ASN A 8 26.23 133.51 7.84
N HIS A 9 25.33 132.53 7.96
CA HIS A 9 24.05 132.69 8.69
C HIS A 9 23.94 131.83 9.96
N HIS A 10 24.90 130.93 10.21
CA HIS A 10 24.85 130.01 11.35
C HIS A 10 26.22 129.88 12.03
N PRO A 11 26.66 130.90 12.80
CA PRO A 11 27.95 130.91 13.47
C PRO A 11 28.09 129.86 14.59
N GLU A 12 26.97 129.31 15.08
CA GLU A 12 26.96 128.30 16.15
C GLU A 12 27.20 126.86 15.67
N VAL A 13 27.26 126.64 14.34
CA VAL A 13 27.45 125.29 13.79
C VAL A 13 28.94 124.96 13.77
N TYR A 14 29.39 124.23 14.80
CA TYR A 14 30.75 123.73 14.91
C TYR A 14 31.03 122.63 13.88
N LYS A 15 31.86 122.93 12.86
CA LYS A 15 32.40 121.92 11.94
C LYS A 15 33.68 121.33 12.52
N ASN A 16 33.61 120.09 13.01
CA ASN A 16 34.79 119.34 13.45
C ASN A 16 35.76 119.18 12.26
N LYS A 17 37.01 119.66 12.41
CA LYS A 17 38.07 119.60 11.38
C LYS A 17 38.89 118.31 11.44
N GLY A 18 38.58 117.40 12.36
CA GLY A 18 39.21 116.09 12.44
C GLY A 18 38.93 115.25 11.19
N GLN A 19 39.95 114.56 10.70
CA GLN A 19 39.83 113.62 9.59
C GLN A 19 39.05 112.40 10.09
N LEU A 20 37.83 112.20 9.57
CA LEU A 20 37.01 111.03 9.92
C LEU A 20 37.77 109.76 9.47
N GLN A 21 38.30 108.97 10.40
CA GLN A 21 38.78 107.62 10.09
C GLN A 21 37.58 106.71 9.86
N THR A 22 37.06 106.70 8.63
CA THR A 22 36.07 105.71 8.21
C THR A 22 36.79 104.46 7.72
N LYS A 23 37.01 103.49 8.62
CA LYS A 23 37.35 102.10 8.29
C LYS A 23 36.12 101.18 8.22
N ASN A 24 34.90 101.73 8.18
CA ASN A 24 33.70 100.96 8.50
C ASN A 24 32.76 100.65 7.32
N GLN A 25 33.21 100.77 6.06
CA GLN A 25 32.46 100.24 4.93
C GLN A 25 33.37 99.38 4.04
N MET A 26 33.60 98.13 4.46
CA MET A 26 33.81 97.08 3.47
C MET A 26 32.45 96.81 2.82
N ILE A 27 32.23 97.38 1.64
CA ILE A 27 31.18 96.92 0.75
C ILE A 27 31.57 95.48 0.38
N SER A 28 30.91 94.49 0.99
CA SER A 28 30.96 93.12 0.51
C SER A 28 30.24 93.09 -0.84
N ARG A 29 30.98 93.23 -1.94
CA ARG A 29 30.46 92.87 -3.25
C ARG A 29 30.31 91.35 -3.26
N GLN A 30 29.12 90.88 -2.96
CA GLN A 30 28.76 89.50 -3.16
C GLN A 30 28.76 89.24 -4.67
N ASP A 31 29.74 88.46 -5.12
CA ASP A 31 29.94 88.13 -6.52
C ASP A 31 29.04 86.95 -6.89
N PHE A 32 27.75 87.24 -7.08
CA PHE A 32 26.69 86.26 -7.37
C PHE A 32 27.00 85.37 -8.57
N LEU A 33 27.76 85.89 -9.55
CA LEU A 33 28.17 85.13 -10.72
C LEU A 33 29.20 84.06 -10.34
N SER A 34 30.17 84.40 -9.50
CA SER A 34 31.13 83.43 -8.96
C SER A 34 30.46 82.37 -8.08
N GLU A 35 29.48 82.76 -7.25
CA GLU A 35 28.69 81.83 -6.42
C GLU A 35 27.87 80.87 -7.30
N LEU A 36 27.21 81.38 -8.34
CA LEU A 36 26.46 80.57 -9.31
C LEU A 36 27.37 79.57 -10.05
N VAL A 37 28.56 80.01 -10.48
CA VAL A 37 29.54 79.14 -11.14
C VAL A 37 30.03 78.05 -10.19
N GLN A 38 30.28 78.38 -8.92
CA GLN A 38 30.68 77.39 -7.92
C GLN A 38 29.59 76.35 -7.65
N GLU A 39 28.34 76.77 -7.47
CA GLU A 39 27.22 75.84 -7.29
C GLU A 39 26.97 74.99 -8.54
N GLN A 40 27.11 75.55 -9.75
CA GLN A 40 27.04 74.76 -10.98
C GLN A 40 28.16 73.73 -11.07
N GLN A 41 29.39 74.08 -10.67
CA GLN A 41 30.53 73.17 -10.64
C GLN A 41 30.27 72.00 -9.68
N LYS A 42 29.72 72.33 -8.50
CA LYS A 42 29.37 71.36 -7.45
C LYS A 42 28.22 70.44 -7.87
N ALA A 43 27.20 70.98 -8.54
CA ALA A 43 26.12 70.18 -9.12
C ALA A 43 26.64 69.24 -10.20
N ASN A 44 27.53 69.72 -11.08
CA ASN A 44 28.14 68.90 -12.13
C ASN A 44 29.03 67.79 -11.56
N THR A 45 29.80 68.04 -10.50
CA THR A 45 30.62 67.00 -9.86
C THR A 45 29.74 65.97 -9.16
N ALA A 46 28.69 66.40 -8.46
CA ALA A 46 27.71 65.50 -7.85
C ALA A 46 27.01 64.62 -8.90
N LEU A 47 26.59 65.21 -10.03
CA LEU A 47 25.97 64.48 -11.14
C LEU A 47 26.92 63.45 -11.77
N LYS A 48 28.18 63.83 -12.01
CA LYS A 48 29.19 62.88 -12.54
C LYS A 48 29.42 61.71 -11.59
N LYS A 49 29.45 61.99 -10.28
CA LYS A 49 29.59 60.94 -9.26
C LYS A 49 28.38 60.00 -9.26
N ALA A 50 27.15 60.55 -9.27
CA ALA A 50 25.93 59.77 -9.30
C ALA A 50 25.83 58.90 -10.57
N LEU A 51 26.19 59.45 -11.74
CA LEU A 51 26.25 58.70 -13.00
C LEU A 51 27.26 57.54 -12.95
N SER A 52 28.43 57.78 -12.35
CA SER A 52 29.44 56.72 -12.16
C SER A 52 28.95 55.63 -11.21
N GLU A 53 28.27 56.00 -10.11
CA GLU A 53 27.70 55.04 -9.15
C GLU A 53 26.59 54.21 -9.79
N ILE A 54 25.70 54.82 -10.57
CA ILE A 54 24.66 54.12 -11.33
C ILE A 54 25.29 53.14 -12.32
N GLY A 55 26.30 53.57 -13.08
CA GLY A 55 26.97 52.68 -14.04
C GLY A 55 27.57 51.43 -13.38
N LEU A 56 28.19 51.61 -12.21
CA LEU A 56 28.78 50.51 -11.44
C LEU A 56 27.69 49.58 -10.86
N GLN A 57 26.58 50.14 -10.36
CA GLN A 57 25.44 49.36 -9.88
C GLN A 57 24.78 48.56 -11.02
N THR A 58 24.60 49.15 -12.20
CA THR A 58 24.03 48.45 -13.36
C THR A 58 24.89 47.26 -13.76
N GLN A 59 26.22 47.42 -13.81
CA GLN A 59 27.14 46.32 -14.11
C GLN A 59 27.04 45.18 -13.09
N LEU A 60 27.05 45.52 -11.79
CA LEU A 60 26.87 44.52 -10.74
C LEU A 60 25.52 43.80 -10.87
N GLN A 61 24.47 44.56 -11.19
CA GLN A 61 23.14 44.00 -11.38
C GLN A 61 23.09 43.04 -12.56
N GLU A 62 23.72 43.37 -13.70
CA GLU A 62 23.82 42.49 -14.86
C GLU A 62 24.56 41.19 -14.54
N GLU A 63 25.67 41.24 -13.81
CA GLU A 63 26.39 40.04 -13.37
C GLU A 63 25.53 39.15 -12.46
N THR A 64 24.84 39.75 -11.49
CA THR A 64 23.93 38.98 -10.62
C THR A 64 22.77 38.37 -11.39
N GLN A 65 22.20 39.08 -12.37
CA GLN A 65 21.16 38.52 -13.22
C GLN A 65 21.69 37.39 -14.09
N PHE A 66 22.88 37.54 -14.66
CA PHE A 66 23.50 36.49 -15.48
C PHE A 66 23.74 35.21 -14.68
N THR A 67 24.27 35.33 -13.46
CA THR A 67 24.45 34.16 -12.57
C THR A 67 23.12 33.51 -12.19
N GLN A 68 22.07 34.29 -11.94
CA GLN A 68 20.72 33.75 -11.69
C GLN A 68 20.17 33.01 -12.92
N TRP A 69 20.33 33.57 -14.13
CA TRP A 69 19.90 32.92 -15.36
C TRP A 69 20.59 31.59 -15.60
N ASN A 70 21.91 31.53 -15.40
CA ASN A 70 22.65 30.28 -15.51
C ASN A 70 22.20 29.24 -14.48
N HIS A 71 21.86 29.68 -13.26
CA HIS A 71 21.32 28.79 -12.24
C HIS A 71 19.96 28.22 -12.66
N ILE A 72 19.05 29.07 -13.16
CA ILE A 72 17.74 28.64 -13.66
C ILE A 72 17.89 27.67 -14.82
N GLU A 73 18.79 27.94 -15.76
CA GLU A 73 19.05 27.05 -16.89
C GLU A 73 19.53 25.66 -16.42
N SER A 74 20.46 25.63 -15.46
CA SER A 74 20.92 24.38 -14.85
C SER A 74 19.78 23.61 -14.17
N GLN A 75 18.92 24.31 -13.42
CA GLN A 75 17.75 23.70 -12.78
C GLN A 75 16.74 23.15 -13.80
N LEU A 76 16.49 23.87 -14.89
CA LEU A 76 15.60 23.43 -15.96
C LEU A 76 16.16 22.18 -16.67
N ASN A 77 17.48 22.14 -16.88
CA ASN A 77 18.12 20.97 -17.46
C ASN A 77 18.06 19.75 -16.54
N ASP A 78 18.26 19.93 -15.22
CA ASP A 78 18.07 18.85 -14.24
C ASP A 78 16.62 18.34 -14.23
N LEU A 79 15.64 19.26 -14.22
CA LEU A 79 14.22 18.90 -14.29
C LEU A 79 13.89 18.11 -15.55
N ARG A 80 14.42 18.52 -16.71
CA ARG A 80 14.27 17.79 -17.97
C ARG A 80 14.83 16.37 -17.85
N ASN A 81 16.05 16.21 -17.34
CA ASN A 81 16.66 14.90 -17.16
C ASN A 81 15.85 14.01 -16.21
N ARG A 82 15.28 14.59 -15.14
CA ARG A 82 14.41 13.88 -14.21
C ARG A 82 13.09 13.44 -14.86
N LEU A 83 12.51 14.29 -15.72
CA LEU A 83 11.31 13.94 -16.48
C LEU A 83 11.57 12.79 -17.46
N GLU A 84 12.66 12.84 -18.23
CA GLU A 84 13.04 11.76 -19.15
C GLU A 84 13.25 10.43 -18.41
N ARG A 85 13.91 10.45 -17.25
CA ARG A 85 14.04 9.26 -16.38
C ARG A 85 12.70 8.78 -15.84
N SER A 86 11.82 9.68 -15.44
CA SER A 86 10.49 9.34 -14.95
C SER A 86 9.63 8.71 -16.05
N GLU A 87 9.71 9.20 -17.27
CA GLU A 87 9.00 8.65 -18.42
C GLU A 87 9.49 7.22 -18.73
N ALA A 88 10.80 7.00 -18.74
CA ALA A 88 11.38 5.68 -18.92
C ALA A 88 10.93 4.70 -17.82
N MET A 89 10.91 5.14 -16.56
CA MET A 89 10.44 4.34 -15.43
C MET A 89 8.94 4.01 -15.55
N ASN A 90 8.12 4.99 -15.95
CA ASN A 90 6.69 4.78 -16.18
C ASN A 90 6.46 3.75 -17.29
N HIS A 91 7.22 3.81 -18.39
CA HIS A 91 7.14 2.80 -19.45
C HIS A 91 7.49 1.40 -18.95
N GLN A 92 8.53 1.26 -18.11
CA GLN A 92 8.88 -0.02 -17.50
C GLN A 92 7.77 -0.53 -16.57
N LEU A 93 7.18 0.36 -15.76
CA LEU A 93 6.09 0.02 -14.85
C LEU A 93 4.84 -0.45 -15.60
N VAL A 94 4.47 0.23 -16.69
CA VAL A 94 3.38 -0.19 -17.57
C VAL A 94 3.66 -1.57 -18.17
N LYS A 95 4.90 -1.84 -18.59
CA LYS A 95 5.29 -3.16 -19.10
C LYS A 95 5.13 -4.26 -18.04
N GLN A 96 5.64 -4.03 -16.82
CA GLN A 96 5.50 -4.98 -15.72
C GLN A 96 4.03 -5.21 -15.33
N MET A 97 3.22 -4.17 -15.34
CA MET A 97 1.79 -4.27 -15.05
C MET A 97 1.06 -5.12 -16.10
N ASN A 98 1.42 -4.97 -17.38
CA ASN A 98 0.88 -5.82 -18.45
C ASN A 98 1.32 -7.28 -18.31
N GLU A 99 2.58 -7.54 -17.97
CA GLU A 99 3.08 -8.90 -17.69
C GLU A 99 2.33 -9.54 -16.51
N GLN A 100 2.09 -8.76 -15.44
CA GLN A 100 1.32 -9.23 -14.29
C GLN A 100 -0.14 -9.53 -14.64
N LEU A 101 -0.77 -8.71 -15.50
CA LEU A 101 -2.13 -8.96 -15.98
C LEU A 101 -2.21 -10.27 -16.77
N GLU A 102 -1.23 -10.55 -17.62
CA GLU A 102 -1.20 -11.80 -18.40
C GLU A 102 -1.03 -13.02 -17.49
N ILE A 103 -0.14 -12.95 -16.50
CA ILE A 103 0.02 -14.01 -15.49
C ILE A 103 -1.28 -14.21 -14.71
N GLN A 104 -1.95 -13.13 -14.31
CA GLN A 104 -3.23 -13.22 -13.58
C GLN A 104 -4.31 -13.92 -14.42
N LYS A 105 -4.37 -13.62 -15.71
CA LYS A 105 -5.27 -14.28 -16.65
C LYS A 105 -4.96 -15.78 -16.76
N GLU A 106 -3.69 -16.14 -16.93
CA GLU A 106 -3.27 -17.55 -17.01
C GLU A 106 -3.61 -18.32 -15.71
N VAL A 107 -3.39 -17.70 -14.55
CA VAL A 107 -3.76 -18.28 -13.25
C VAL A 107 -5.27 -18.47 -13.15
N SER A 108 -6.06 -17.48 -13.57
CA SER A 108 -7.53 -17.58 -13.56
C SER A 108 -8.03 -18.72 -14.45
N GLU A 109 -7.45 -18.88 -15.64
CA GLU A 109 -7.79 -20.00 -16.54
C GLU A 109 -7.41 -21.36 -15.92
N LYS A 110 -6.22 -21.47 -15.32
CA LYS A 110 -5.78 -22.69 -14.64
C LYS A 110 -6.67 -23.04 -13.44
N MET A 111 -7.07 -22.04 -12.66
CA MET A 111 -7.95 -22.20 -11.51
C MET A 111 -9.33 -22.68 -11.95
N THR A 112 -9.89 -22.10 -13.02
CA THR A 112 -11.18 -22.54 -13.59
C THR A 112 -11.11 -24.01 -14.03
N LYS A 113 -10.06 -24.42 -14.75
CA LYS A 113 -9.86 -25.83 -15.15
C LYS A 113 -9.72 -26.76 -13.95
N GLN A 114 -9.05 -26.30 -12.89
CA GLN A 114 -8.90 -27.05 -11.65
C GLN A 114 -10.25 -27.23 -10.93
N GLU A 115 -11.08 -26.19 -10.87
CA GLU A 115 -12.43 -26.27 -10.31
C GLU A 115 -13.31 -27.25 -11.09
N GLU A 116 -13.29 -27.21 -12.41
CA GLU A 116 -14.00 -28.18 -13.28
C GLU A 116 -13.53 -29.62 -13.01
N PHE A 117 -12.22 -29.83 -12.93
CA PHE A 117 -11.64 -31.14 -12.62
C PHE A 117 -12.07 -31.63 -11.23
N GLN A 118 -12.00 -30.77 -10.21
CA GLN A 118 -12.42 -31.09 -8.84
C GLN A 118 -13.91 -31.42 -8.77
N GLY A 119 -14.76 -30.67 -9.47
CA GLY A 119 -16.19 -30.97 -9.60
C GLY A 119 -16.43 -32.34 -10.25
N GLY A 120 -15.68 -32.67 -11.31
CA GLY A 120 -15.74 -33.99 -11.94
C GLY A 120 -15.29 -35.14 -11.01
N VAL A 121 -14.27 -34.91 -10.18
CA VAL A 121 -13.82 -35.88 -9.16
C VAL A 121 -14.88 -36.07 -8.09
N LEU A 122 -15.49 -34.99 -7.58
CA LEU A 122 -16.57 -35.07 -6.58
C LEU A 122 -17.77 -35.88 -7.10
N LEU A 123 -18.24 -35.61 -8.32
CA LEU A 123 -19.33 -36.38 -8.94
C LEU A 123 -19.02 -37.87 -9.07
N ARG A 124 -17.75 -38.22 -9.35
CA ARG A 124 -17.31 -39.62 -9.40
C ARG A 124 -17.28 -40.25 -8.02
N LEU A 125 -16.83 -39.52 -7.00
CA LEU A 125 -16.83 -39.99 -5.62
C LEU A 125 -18.25 -40.24 -5.12
N ASP A 126 -19.19 -39.34 -5.36
CA ASP A 126 -20.61 -39.51 -5.01
C ASP A 126 -21.20 -40.77 -5.67
N ASN A 127 -20.90 -40.99 -6.95
CA ASN A 127 -21.33 -42.20 -7.65
C ASN A 127 -20.71 -43.48 -7.06
N GLN A 128 -19.43 -43.44 -6.68
CA GLN A 128 -18.76 -44.58 -6.04
C GLN A 128 -19.33 -44.85 -4.64
N GLU A 129 -19.64 -43.81 -3.87
CA GLU A 129 -20.29 -43.94 -2.57
C GLU A 129 -21.67 -44.59 -2.69
N ALA A 130 -22.49 -44.17 -3.66
CA ALA A 130 -23.78 -44.79 -3.94
C ALA A 130 -23.67 -46.27 -4.36
N LEU A 131 -22.65 -46.61 -5.17
CA LEU A 131 -22.38 -48.01 -5.52
C LEU A 131 -21.92 -48.82 -4.31
N MET A 132 -21.06 -48.26 -3.45
CA MET A 132 -20.59 -48.90 -2.24
C MET A 132 -21.74 -49.16 -1.27
N ASP A 133 -22.67 -48.22 -1.11
CA ASP A 133 -23.89 -48.42 -0.32
C ASP A 133 -24.76 -49.56 -0.88
N LYS A 134 -24.94 -49.62 -2.21
CA LYS A 134 -25.65 -50.75 -2.85
C LYS A 134 -24.98 -52.09 -2.57
N ILE A 135 -23.65 -52.16 -2.71
CA ILE A 135 -22.87 -53.38 -2.42
C ILE A 135 -23.02 -53.77 -0.95
N SER A 136 -22.94 -52.80 -0.03
CA SER A 136 -23.15 -53.01 1.40
C SER A 136 -24.53 -53.64 1.68
N ARG A 137 -25.59 -53.10 1.07
CA ARG A 137 -26.95 -53.66 1.17
C ARG A 137 -27.04 -55.08 0.62
N GLN A 138 -26.42 -55.35 -0.53
CA GLN A 138 -26.39 -56.70 -1.12
C GLN A 138 -25.65 -57.70 -0.22
N ILE A 139 -24.51 -57.32 0.37
CA ILE A 139 -23.78 -58.15 1.34
C ILE A 139 -24.67 -58.46 2.55
N ASN A 140 -25.39 -57.47 3.08
CA ASN A 140 -26.32 -57.68 4.19
C ASN A 140 -27.45 -58.64 3.81
N HIS A 141 -27.98 -58.54 2.58
CA HIS A 141 -29.00 -59.47 2.08
C HIS A 141 -28.46 -60.90 1.95
N ILE A 142 -27.27 -61.09 1.37
CA ILE A 142 -26.61 -62.40 1.27
C ILE A 142 -26.39 -62.99 2.67
N ARG A 143 -25.92 -62.16 3.62
CA ARG A 143 -25.76 -62.58 5.01
C ARG A 143 -27.09 -63.08 5.60
N SER A 144 -28.20 -62.40 5.35
CA SER A 144 -29.54 -62.82 5.79
C SER A 144 -29.94 -64.18 5.19
N ILE A 145 -29.75 -64.36 3.88
CA ILE A 145 -30.06 -65.64 3.20
C ILE A 145 -29.21 -66.77 3.79
N LEU A 146 -27.91 -66.54 4.01
CA LEU A 146 -27.02 -67.55 4.60
C LEU A 146 -27.46 -67.93 6.01
N PHE A 147 -27.87 -66.96 6.84
CA PHE A 147 -28.41 -67.26 8.17
C PHE A 147 -29.69 -68.10 8.10
N GLU A 148 -30.64 -67.74 7.24
CA GLU A 148 -31.88 -68.50 7.07
C GLU A 148 -31.61 -69.94 6.61
N ARG A 149 -30.77 -70.11 5.59
CA ARG A 149 -30.43 -71.43 5.04
C ARG A 149 -29.66 -72.28 6.03
N THR A 150 -28.72 -71.68 6.78
CA THR A 150 -27.96 -72.39 7.82
C THR A 150 -28.89 -72.84 8.95
N ASN A 151 -29.81 -71.98 9.41
CA ASN A 151 -30.80 -72.32 10.43
C ASN A 151 -31.76 -73.43 9.96
N TYR A 152 -32.26 -73.33 8.72
CA TYR A 152 -33.12 -74.36 8.14
C TYR A 152 -32.40 -75.71 8.02
N LEU A 153 -31.15 -75.71 7.57
CA LEU A 153 -30.36 -76.93 7.44
C LEU A 153 -30.05 -77.54 8.81
N ALA A 154 -29.72 -76.72 9.81
CA ALA A 154 -29.54 -77.18 11.18
C ALA A 154 -30.81 -77.84 11.74
N ALA A 155 -31.98 -77.21 11.53
CA ALA A 155 -33.26 -77.79 11.92
C ALA A 155 -33.54 -79.12 11.19
N LYS A 156 -33.28 -79.20 9.88
CA LYS A 156 -33.44 -80.44 9.11
C LYS A 156 -32.49 -81.55 9.53
N ILE A 157 -31.25 -81.22 9.89
CA ILE A 157 -30.29 -82.19 10.42
C ILE A 157 -30.76 -82.68 11.80
N ASP A 158 -31.25 -81.81 12.67
CA ASP A 158 -31.81 -82.18 13.98
C ASP A 158 -33.05 -83.08 13.85
N ASP A 159 -33.99 -82.73 12.97
CA ASP A 159 -35.16 -83.55 12.66
C ASP A 159 -34.76 -84.91 12.08
N GLY A 160 -33.83 -84.92 11.11
CA GLY A 160 -33.31 -86.15 10.50
C GLY A 160 -32.58 -87.03 11.51
N TYR A 161 -31.82 -86.44 12.42
CA TYR A 161 -31.17 -87.14 13.52
C TYR A 161 -32.20 -87.75 14.47
N LYS A 162 -33.24 -87.01 14.86
CA LYS A 162 -34.35 -87.53 15.69
C LYS A 162 -35.05 -88.72 15.02
N ILE A 163 -35.39 -88.61 13.73
CA ILE A 163 -36.07 -89.68 12.99
C ILE A 163 -35.17 -90.92 12.87
N THR A 164 -33.95 -90.75 12.40
CA THR A 164 -33.03 -91.88 12.18
C THR A 164 -32.58 -92.53 13.49
N SER A 165 -32.31 -91.74 14.53
CA SER A 165 -32.00 -92.29 15.86
C SER A 165 -33.18 -93.06 16.44
N SER A 166 -34.42 -92.56 16.31
CA SER A 166 -35.62 -93.29 16.75
C SER A 166 -35.81 -94.61 15.99
N TYR A 167 -35.57 -94.61 14.68
CA TYR A 167 -35.67 -95.80 13.83
C TYR A 167 -34.58 -96.85 14.14
N VAL A 168 -33.31 -96.43 14.20
CA VAL A 168 -32.19 -97.31 14.55
C VAL A 168 -32.35 -97.84 15.97
N TYR A 169 -32.82 -97.02 16.92
CA TYR A 169 -33.12 -97.47 18.27
C TYR A 169 -34.22 -98.52 18.31
N LYS A 170 -35.33 -98.30 17.57
CA LYS A 170 -36.44 -99.25 17.45
C LYS A 170 -35.97 -100.60 16.90
N LEU A 171 -35.06 -100.59 15.93
CA LEU A 171 -34.44 -101.81 15.40
C LEU A 171 -33.51 -102.51 16.40
N MET A 172 -32.72 -101.75 17.15
CA MET A 172 -31.71 -102.31 18.07
C MET A 172 -32.28 -102.78 19.41
N THR A 173 -33.36 -102.16 19.90
CA THR A 173 -33.86 -102.38 21.27
C THR A 173 -35.31 -102.85 21.33
N GLY A 174 -36.02 -102.89 20.19
CA GLY A 174 -37.38 -103.43 20.10
C GLY A 174 -38.48 -102.60 20.77
N THR A 175 -38.19 -101.39 21.25
CA THR A 175 -39.17 -100.52 21.94
C THR A 175 -39.29 -99.13 21.27
N GLU A 176 -40.45 -98.46 21.39
CA GLU A 176 -40.80 -97.25 20.62
C GLU A 176 -40.28 -95.91 21.19
N GLN A 177 -39.36 -95.91 22.15
CA GLN A 177 -38.85 -94.65 22.71
C GLN A 177 -37.67 -94.10 21.89
N PRO A 178 -37.65 -92.82 21.52
CA PRO A 178 -36.53 -92.25 20.75
C PRO A 178 -35.25 -92.16 21.61
N LEU A 179 -34.11 -92.53 21.02
CA LEU A 179 -32.77 -92.57 21.65
C LEU A 179 -32.35 -91.23 22.30
N THR A 180 -32.94 -90.12 21.85
CA THR A 180 -32.79 -88.78 22.43
C THR A 180 -33.14 -88.71 23.91
N PHE A 181 -34.09 -89.51 24.39
CA PHE A 181 -34.47 -89.54 25.80
C PHE A 181 -33.39 -90.19 26.69
N LEU A 182 -32.63 -91.14 26.14
CA LEU A 182 -31.59 -91.87 26.88
C LEU A 182 -30.32 -91.02 27.04
N LEU A 183 -29.91 -90.31 25.99
CA LEU A 183 -28.83 -89.31 26.06
C LEU A 183 -29.19 -88.14 26.98
N MET A 184 -30.46 -87.71 27.01
CA MET A 184 -30.91 -86.62 27.88
C MET A 184 -31.01 -87.04 29.35
N ASN A 185 -31.31 -88.31 29.64
CA ASN A 185 -31.22 -88.88 30.98
C ASN A 185 -29.77 -89.06 31.43
N GLN A 186 -28.87 -89.55 30.57
CA GLN A 186 -27.43 -89.63 30.89
C GLN A 186 -26.82 -88.25 31.17
N LYS A 187 -27.18 -87.23 30.38
CA LYS A 187 -26.70 -85.86 30.60
C LYS A 187 -27.31 -85.19 31.85
N LYS A 188 -28.49 -85.64 32.29
CA LYS A 188 -29.09 -85.24 33.59
C LYS A 188 -28.41 -85.94 34.77
N GLU A 189 -28.00 -87.19 34.63
CA GLU A 189 -27.21 -87.92 35.64
C GLU A 189 -25.80 -87.32 35.82
N GLU A 190 -25.15 -86.89 34.73
CA GLU A 190 -23.85 -86.19 34.79
C GLU A 190 -23.94 -84.78 35.42
N ASN A 191 -25.01 -84.03 35.18
CA ASN A 191 -25.19 -82.72 35.83
C ASN A 191 -25.55 -82.83 37.32
N HIS A 192 -26.18 -83.93 37.75
CA HIS A 192 -26.45 -84.17 39.17
C HIS A 192 -25.19 -84.58 39.96
N THR A 193 -24.13 -85.04 39.30
CA THR A 193 -22.86 -85.42 39.96
C THR A 193 -21.87 -84.25 40.12
N GLN A 194 -22.19 -83.05 39.61
CA GLN A 194 -21.36 -81.84 39.70
C GLN A 194 -21.89 -80.77 40.68
N THR A 195 -22.90 -81.09 41.49
CA THR A 195 -23.50 -80.13 42.45
C THR A 195 -23.61 -80.65 43.90
N ASP A 196 -22.67 -81.49 44.34
CA ASP A 196 -22.39 -81.79 45.76
C ASP A 196 -20.89 -81.59 46.06
#